data_AF-A0A841JEH3-F1
#
_entry.id   AF-A0A841JEH3-F1
#
_cell.length_a   1.000
_cell.length_b   1.000
_cell.length_c   1.000
_cell.angle_alpha   90.00
_cell.angle_beta   90.00
_cell.angle_gamma   90.00
#
_symmetry.space_group_name_H-M   'P 1'
#
loop_
_entity.id
_entity.type
_entity.pdbx_description
1 polymer ?
#
loop_
_entity_poly.entity_id
_entity_poly.type
_entity_poly.pdbx_seq_one_letter_code
_entity_poly.pdbx_strand_id
1 'polypeptide(L)'
;MVFIQGFFMLNTIAMVLQNSMLTVLVCLYYFNLINNVDENLDIVRYPPFWATAGILFYALAFMFFHIAYSYMAYKQNYHFFILAQVIPDIACLILYSLLSVAFIYQYKKANSINAIKTL
;
A
#
# COMPACT_ATOMS: atom_id res chain seq x y z
N MET A 1 -16.06 -0.31 30.22
CA MET A 1 -16.14 0.35 28.89
C MET A 1 -14.90 1.17 28.56
N VAL A 2 -14.30 1.91 29.50
CA VAL A 2 -13.09 2.74 29.28
C VAL A 2 -11.87 1.94 28.78
N PHE A 3 -11.63 0.73 29.31
CA PHE A 3 -10.48 -0.11 28.91
C PHE A 3 -10.58 -0.58 27.45
N ILE A 4 -11.78 -0.94 27.01
CA ILE A 4 -12.07 -1.37 25.63
C ILE A 4 -11.86 -0.18 24.69
N GLN A 5 -12.40 0.99 25.04
CA GLN A 5 -12.23 2.21 24.26
C GLN A 5 -10.77 2.65 24.16
N GLY A 6 -10.00 2.56 25.25
CA GLY A 6 -8.57 2.84 25.25
C GLY A 6 -7.76 1.87 24.37
N PHE A 7 -8.11 0.58 24.37
CA PHE A 7 -7.47 -0.42 23.51
C PHE A 7 -7.72 -0.15 22.02
N PHE A 8 -8.95 0.18 21.63
CA PHE A 8 -9.27 0.56 20.25
C PHE A 8 -8.57 1.86 19.82
N MET A 9 -8.44 2.81 20.73
CA MET A 9 -7.70 4.05 20.48
C MET A 9 -6.21 3.78 20.25
N LEU A 10 -5.58 2.97 21.10
CA LEU A 10 -4.18 2.57 20.94
C LEU A 10 -3.95 1.83 19.61
N ASN A 11 -4.84 0.89 19.27
CA ASN A 11 -4.77 0.15 18.00
C ASN A 11 -4.87 1.09 16.80
N THR A 12 -5.77 2.07 16.84
CA THR A 12 -5.93 3.05 15.76
C THR A 12 -4.67 3.89 15.58
N ILE A 13 -4.06 4.35 16.68
CA ILE A 13 -2.82 5.13 16.65
C ILE A 13 -1.67 4.29 16.09
N ALA A 14 -1.53 3.04 16.54
CA ALA A 14 -0.50 2.12 16.07
C ALA A 14 -0.62 1.86 14.56
N MET A 15 -1.83 1.63 14.06
CA MET A 15 -2.10 1.42 12.63
C MET A 15 -1.78 2.67 11.80
N VAL A 16 -2.13 3.86 12.29
CA VAL A 16 -1.78 5.12 11.60
C VAL A 16 -0.27 5.34 11.56
N LEU A 17 0.43 5.07 12.68
CA LEU A 17 1.89 5.20 12.76
C LEU A 17 2.60 4.20 11.83
N GLN A 18 2.14 2.94 11.81
CA GLN A 18 2.72 1.91 10.95
C GLN A 18 2.56 2.28 9.46
N ASN A 19 1.36 2.71 9.06
CA ASN A 19 1.10 3.09 7.68
C ASN A 19 1.86 4.36 7.29
N SER A 20 2.01 5.34 8.19
CA SER A 20 2.80 6.55 7.90
C SER A 20 4.29 6.24 7.73
N MET A 21 4.87 5.38 8.57
CA MET A 21 6.24 4.90 8.39
C MET A 21 6.41 4.17 7.05
N LEU A 22 5.44 3.32 6.69
CA LEU A 22 5.45 2.61 5.41
C LEU A 22 5.39 3.56 4.21
N THR A 23 4.53 4.58 4.26
CA THR A 23 4.47 5.65 3.25
C THR A 23 5.81 6.37 3.12
N VAL A 24 6.45 6.74 4.24
CA VAL A 24 7.76 7.42 4.22
C VAL A 24 8.82 6.52 3.57
N LEU A 25 8.88 5.24 3.92
CA LEU A 25 9.81 4.28 3.33
C LEU A 25 9.61 4.13 1.82
N VAL A 26 8.35 4.08 1.36
CA VAL A 26 8.04 4.03 -0.07
C VAL A 26 8.41 5.33 -0.79
N CYS A 27 8.19 6.49 -0.17
CA CYS A 27 8.64 7.77 -0.72
C CYS A 27 10.18 7.83 -0.84
N LEU A 28 10.91 7.36 0.18
CA LEU A 28 12.37 7.27 0.13
C LEU A 28 12.83 6.31 -0.96
N TYR A 29 12.13 5.19 -1.14
CA TYR A 29 12.38 4.27 -2.25
C TYR A 29 12.22 4.97 -3.60
N TYR A 30 11.13 5.70 -3.83
CA TYR A 30 10.91 6.44 -5.07
C TYR A 30 11.93 7.56 -5.28
N PHE A 31 12.29 8.28 -4.23
CA PHE A 31 13.33 9.30 -4.29
C PHE A 31 14.68 8.71 -4.72
N ASN A 32 15.07 7.58 -4.12
CA ASN A 32 16.28 6.87 -4.51
C ASN A 32 16.18 6.30 -5.93
N LEU A 33 15.01 5.82 -6.33
CA LEU A 33 14.79 5.30 -7.68
C LEU A 33 14.98 6.41 -8.71
N ILE A 34 14.42 7.60 -8.49
CA ILE A 34 14.56 8.75 -9.39
C ILE A 34 16.01 9.22 -9.47
N ASN A 35 16.72 9.28 -8.34
CA ASN A 35 18.08 9.82 -8.29
C ASN A 35 19.16 8.85 -8.79
N ASN A 36 18.90 7.53 -8.76
CA ASN A 36 19.88 6.50 -9.12
C ASN A 36 19.40 5.63 -10.30
N VAL A 37 18.44 6.12 -11.09
CA VAL A 37 17.95 5.38 -12.26
C VAL A 37 19.01 5.39 -13.36
N ASP A 38 19.41 4.20 -13.81
CA ASP A 38 20.14 4.04 -15.05
C ASP A 38 19.26 4.51 -16.21
N GLU A 39 19.82 5.27 -17.17
CA GLU A 39 19.10 5.81 -18.35
C GLU A 39 18.31 4.74 -19.14
N ASN A 40 18.67 3.46 -19.00
CA ASN A 40 18.05 2.33 -19.69
C ASN A 40 16.97 1.60 -18.86
N LEU A 41 16.64 2.05 -17.64
CA LEU A 41 15.64 1.39 -16.80
C LEU A 41 14.22 1.77 -17.27
N ASP A 42 13.52 0.83 -17.90
CA ASP A 42 12.09 0.97 -18.17
C ASP A 42 11.28 0.78 -16.87
N ILE A 43 10.97 1.91 -16.21
CA ILE A 43 10.27 1.99 -14.92
C ILE A 43 8.91 1.27 -14.99
N VAL A 44 8.21 1.37 -16.13
CA VAL A 44 6.89 0.76 -16.33
C VAL A 44 6.97 -0.76 -16.35
N ARG A 45 8.12 -1.33 -16.76
CA ARG A 45 8.36 -2.78 -16.73
C ARG A 45 9.07 -3.24 -15.48
N TYR A 46 9.40 -2.33 -14.55
CA TYR A 46 10.14 -2.66 -13.35
C TYR A 46 9.19 -3.23 -12.28
N PRO A 47 9.28 -4.53 -11.93
CA PRO A 47 8.33 -5.15 -11.00
C PRO A 47 8.30 -4.48 -9.62
N PRO A 48 9.44 -4.06 -9.02
CA PRO A 48 9.43 -3.37 -7.74
C PRO A 48 8.65 -2.05 -7.73
N PHE A 49 8.57 -1.34 -8.86
CA PHE A 49 7.79 -0.09 -8.98
C PHE A 49 6.30 -0.35 -8.73
N TRP A 50 5.73 -1.36 -9.38
CA TRP A 50 4.32 -1.70 -9.22
C TRP A 50 3.99 -2.21 -7.82
N ALA A 51 4.89 -3.00 -7.23
CA ALA A 51 4.72 -3.48 -5.86
C ALA A 51 4.71 -2.33 -4.85
N THR A 52 5.67 -1.39 -4.94
CA THR A 52 5.73 -0.25 -4.04
C THR A 52 4.61 0.76 -4.29
N ALA A 53 4.13 0.91 -5.53
CA ALA A 53 2.92 1.69 -5.84
C ALA A 53 1.68 1.12 -5.14
N GLY A 54 1.49 -0.21 -5.19
CA GLY A 54 0.39 -0.86 -4.47
C GLY A 54 0.45 -0.65 -2.97
N ILE A 55 1.65 -0.80 -2.39
CA ILE A 55 1.88 -0.55 -0.97
C ILE A 55 1.58 0.91 -0.60
N LEU A 56 1.96 1.87 -1.44
CA LEU A 56 1.70 3.30 -1.21
C LEU A 56 0.20 3.59 -1.18
N PHE A 57 -0.55 3.12 -2.18
CA PHE A 57 -1.99 3.34 -2.26
C PHE A 57 -2.73 2.66 -1.10
N TYR A 58 -2.33 1.45 -0.74
CA TYR A 58 -2.86 0.75 0.41
C TYR A 58 -2.63 1.52 1.71
N ALA A 59 -1.37 1.92 1.98
CA ALA A 59 -0.99 2.62 3.20
C ALA A 59 -1.72 3.97 3.35
N LEU A 60 -1.82 4.74 2.26
CA LEU A 60 -2.56 6.00 2.23
C LEU A 60 -4.06 5.78 2.48
N ALA A 61 -4.67 4.83 1.77
CA ALA A 61 -6.10 4.53 1.94
C ALA A 61 -6.43 4.09 3.37
N PHE A 62 -5.59 3.23 3.97
CA PHE A 62 -5.76 2.78 5.36
C PHE A 62 -5.57 3.92 6.37
N MET A 63 -4.57 4.79 6.15
CA MET A 63 -4.33 5.95 6.98
C MET A 63 -5.52 6.94 6.92
N PHE A 64 -5.98 7.29 5.73
CA PHE A 64 -7.17 8.14 5.55
C PHE A 64 -8.42 7.52 6.17
N PHE A 65 -8.59 6.20 6.02
CA PHE A 65 -9.68 5.47 6.63
C PHE A 65 -9.67 5.58 8.16
N HIS A 66 -8.53 5.35 8.81
CA HIS A 66 -8.44 5.42 10.28
C HIS A 66 -8.61 6.85 10.82
N ILE A 67 -8.12 7.85 10.09
CA ILE A 67 -8.34 9.27 10.43
C ILE A 67 -9.84 9.63 10.29
N ALA A 68 -10.47 9.25 9.18
CA ALA A 68 -11.90 9.50 8.96
C ALA A 68 -12.77 8.76 9.98
N TYR A 69 -12.43 7.50 10.29
CA TYR A 69 -13.12 6.70 11.29
C TYR A 69 -13.03 7.33 12.68
N SER A 70 -11.83 7.75 13.11
CA SER A 70 -11.66 8.40 14.43
C SER A 70 -12.44 9.72 14.54
N TYR A 71 -12.48 10.52 13.47
CA TYR A 71 -13.29 11.74 13.40
C TYR A 71 -14.81 11.46 13.47
N MET A 72 -15.29 10.45 12.73
CA MET A 72 -16.71 10.11 12.70
C MET A 72 -17.20 9.40 13.97
N ALA A 73 -16.35 8.57 14.57
CA ALA A 73 -16.61 7.94 15.86
C ALA A 73 -16.78 8.98 16.97
N TYR A 74 -15.98 10.07 16.94
CA TYR A 74 -16.15 11.20 17.86
C TYR A 74 -17.50 11.91 17.69
N LYS A 75 -18.02 11.98 16.46
CA LYS A 75 -19.33 12.56 16.13
C LYS A 75 -20.53 11.61 16.33
N GLN A 76 -20.31 10.40 16.86
CA GLN A 76 -21.35 9.38 17.08
C GLN A 76 -22.17 9.03 15.81
N ASN A 77 -21.58 9.16 14.62
CA ASN A 77 -22.28 8.86 13.37
C ASN A 77 -22.02 7.40 12.96
N TYR A 78 -22.94 6.51 13.36
CA TYR A 78 -22.82 5.07 13.14
C TYR A 78 -23.13 4.61 11.70
N HIS A 79 -23.64 5.48 10.82
CA HIS A 79 -23.83 5.15 9.41
C HIS A 79 -22.51 4.90 8.65
N PHE A 80 -21.38 5.24 9.27
CA PHE A 80 -20.05 5.03 8.70
C PHE A 80 -19.58 3.56 8.70
N PHE A 81 -20.29 2.63 9.35
CA PHE A 81 -19.90 1.21 9.38
C PHE A 81 -19.79 0.57 8.00
N ILE A 82 -20.66 0.96 7.05
CA ILE A 82 -20.60 0.45 5.69
C ILE A 82 -19.33 0.94 4.98
N LEU A 83 -18.98 2.22 5.12
CA LEU A 83 -17.73 2.75 4.58
C LEU A 83 -16.51 2.11 5.27
N ALA A 84 -16.65 1.77 6.55
CA ALA A 84 -15.59 1.14 7.32
C ALA A 84 -15.24 -0.28 6.87
N GLN A 85 -16.17 -0.96 6.20
CA GLN A 85 -15.91 -2.25 5.59
C GLN A 85 -15.44 -2.11 4.14
N VAL A 86 -16.09 -1.23 3.37
CA VAL A 86 -15.84 -1.12 1.92
C VAL A 86 -14.47 -0.50 1.59
N ILE A 87 -14.01 0.50 2.35
CA ILE A 87 -12.76 1.19 2.04
C ILE A 87 -11.53 0.27 2.17
N PRO A 88 -11.35 -0.49 3.27
CA PRO A 88 -10.28 -1.48 3.38
C PRO A 88 -10.31 -2.53 2.26
N ASP A 89 -11.49 -3.03 1.92
CA ASP A 89 -11.64 -4.05 0.88
C ASP A 89 -11.22 -3.54 -0.51
N ILE A 90 -11.61 -2.31 -0.85
CA ILE A 90 -11.16 -1.65 -2.09
C ILE A 90 -9.64 -1.43 -2.07
N ALA A 91 -9.07 -1.00 -0.94
CA ALA A 91 -7.64 -0.80 -0.80
C ALA A 91 -6.85 -2.11 -0.99
N CYS A 92 -7.35 -3.22 -0.44
CA CYS A 92 -6.80 -4.56 -0.66
C CYS A 92 -6.90 -4.98 -2.13
N LEU A 93 -8.03 -4.72 -2.79
CA LEU A 93 -8.21 -5.03 -4.21
C LEU A 93 -7.19 -4.28 -5.07
N ILE A 94 -7.00 -2.98 -4.81
CA ILE A 94 -5.98 -2.17 -5.49
C ILE A 94 -4.58 -2.76 -5.24
N LEU A 95 -4.23 -3.07 -3.99
CA LEU A 95 -2.95 -3.68 -3.65
C LEU A 95 -2.72 -4.99 -4.42
N TYR A 96 -3.68 -5.90 -4.41
CA TYR A 96 -3.56 -7.19 -5.09
C TYR A 96 -3.53 -7.07 -6.61
N SER A 97 -4.25 -6.09 -7.18
CA SER A 97 -4.19 -5.83 -8.63
C SER A 97 -2.77 -5.38 -9.04
N LEU A 98 -2.16 -4.48 -8.28
CA LEU A 98 -0.83 -3.95 -8.55
C LEU A 98 0.26 -4.99 -8.28
N LEU A 99 0.11 -5.82 -7.25
CA LEU A 99 0.99 -6.96 -7.01
C LEU A 99 0.90 -8.00 -8.12
N SER A 100 -0.31 -8.27 -8.63
CA SER A 100 -0.49 -9.18 -9.76
C SER A 100 0.25 -8.67 -11.00
N VAL A 101 0.17 -7.37 -11.29
CA VAL A 101 0.94 -6.73 -12.37
C VAL A 101 2.45 -6.88 -12.13
N ALA A 102 2.93 -6.61 -10.91
CA ALA A 102 4.33 -6.80 -10.55
C ALA A 102 4.80 -8.24 -10.78
N PHE A 103 4.04 -9.24 -10.33
CA PHE A 103 4.36 -10.65 -10.53
C PHE A 103 4.38 -11.06 -12.01
N ILE A 104 3.46 -10.54 -12.82
CA ILE A 104 3.43 -10.80 -14.27
C ILE A 104 4.73 -10.27 -14.92
N TYR A 105 5.17 -9.06 -14.58
CA TYR A 105 6.42 -8.52 -15.11
C TYR A 105 7.65 -9.30 -14.63
N GLN A 106 7.68 -9.71 -13.35
CA GLN A 106 8.76 -10.53 -12.81
C GLN A 106 8.83 -11.89 -13.51
N TYR A 107 7.69 -12.54 -13.76
CA TYR A 107 7.61 -13.81 -14.48
C TYR A 107 8.09 -13.68 -15.93
N LYS A 108 7.65 -12.64 -16.65
CA LYS A 108 8.13 -12.36 -18.02
C LYS A 108 9.64 -12.14 -18.05
N LYS A 109 10.19 -11.40 -17.09
CA LYS A 109 11.65 -11.17 -16.97
C LYS A 109 12.39 -12.49 -16.74
N ALA A 110 11.91 -13.35 -15.84
CA ALA A 110 12.53 -14.65 -15.55
C ALA A 110 12.54 -15.58 -16.78
N ASN A 111 11.43 -15.67 -17.51
CA ASN A 111 11.34 -16.50 -18.71
C ASN A 111 12.22 -15.98 -19.85
N SER A 112 12.34 -14.66 -20.02
CA SER A 112 13.25 -14.07 -21.02
C SER A 112 14.71 -14.44 -20.75
N ILE A 113 15.13 -14.49 -19.48
CA ILE A 113 16.50 -14.86 -19.10
C ILE A 113 16.74 -16.35 -19.37
N ASN A 114 15.76 -17.21 -19.09
CA ASN A 114 15.88 -18.64 -19.34
C ASN A 114 16.00 -18.97 -20.84
N ALA A 115 15.28 -18.25 -21.71
CA ALA A 115 15.37 -18.43 -23.15
C ALA A 115 16.76 -18.08 -23.74
N ILE A 116 17.47 -17.13 -23.13
CA ILE A 116 18.83 -16.74 -23.55
C ILE A 116 19.87 -17.78 -23.11
N LYS A 117 19.65 -18.46 -21.98
CA LYS A 117 20.58 -19.50 -21.46
C LYS A 117 20.51 -20.84 -22.21
N THR A 118 19.47 -21.04 -23.03
CA THR A 118 19.25 -22.27 -23.80
C THR A 118 19.76 -22.19 -25.25
N LEU A 119 20.32 -21.06 -25.67
CA LEU A 119 21.02 -20.84 -26.94
C LEU A 119 22.53 -20.87 -26.70
#